data_AF-A0A3D5DAH0-F1
#
_entry.id   AF-A0A3D5DAH0-F1
#
_cell.length_a   1.000
_cell.length_b   1.000
_cell.length_c   1.000
_cell.angle_alpha   90.00
_cell.angle_beta   90.00
_cell.angle_gamma   90.00
#
_symmetry.space_group_name_H-M   'P 1'
#
loop_
_entity.id
_entity.type
_entity.pdbx_description
1 polymer ?
#
loop_
_entity_poly.entity_id
_entity_poly.type
_entity_poly.pdbx_seq_one_letter_code
_entity_poly.pdbx_strand_id
1 'polypeptide(L)'
;PKISNRAAREHWQHCYFSVWAGGGVQPGRCIGESDKVGNYPVTTPITPLMAGTTICELAGVDAQARAEMKVLDGGRVIRELV
;
A
#
# COMPACT_ATOMS: atom_id res chain seq x y z
N PRO A 1 -11.66 11.34 8.96
CA PRO A 1 -10.98 11.39 10.29
C PRO A 1 -11.38 12.67 11.03
N LYS A 2 -11.22 12.74 12.35
CA LYS A 2 -11.50 13.99 13.07
C LYS A 2 -10.55 15.09 12.57
N ILE A 3 -11.11 16.28 12.28
CA ILE A 3 -10.32 17.48 11.99
C ILE A 3 -9.93 18.12 13.32
N SER A 4 -8.64 18.38 13.48
CA SER A 4 -8.06 19.02 14.67
C SER A 4 -8.28 20.52 14.66
N ASN A 5 -8.01 21.17 15.80
CA ASN A 5 -8.01 22.64 15.92
C ASN A 5 -6.90 23.31 15.09
N ARG A 6 -6.03 22.53 14.44
CA ARG A 6 -4.99 23.00 13.52
C ARG A 6 -5.36 22.82 12.04
N ALA A 7 -6.65 22.57 11.76
CA ALA A 7 -7.17 22.29 10.41
C ALA A 7 -6.49 21.09 9.72
N ALA A 8 -5.96 20.15 10.50
CA ALA A 8 -5.33 18.92 10.00
C ALA A 8 -6.15 17.70 10.41
N ARG A 9 -5.98 16.57 9.69
CA ARG A 9 -6.51 15.29 10.16
C ARG A 9 -5.72 14.81 11.37
N GLU A 10 -6.41 14.42 12.44
CA GLU A 10 -5.78 13.70 13.55
C GLU A 10 -5.14 12.39 13.08
N HIS A 11 -4.21 11.85 13.87
CA HIS A 11 -3.58 10.58 13.56
C HIS A 11 -4.64 9.50 13.35
N TRP A 12 -4.64 8.93 12.15
CA TRP A 12 -5.64 7.96 11.74
C TRP A 12 -5.08 6.98 10.73
N GLN A 13 -4.52 5.88 11.24
CA GLN A 13 -3.72 4.96 10.45
C GLN A 13 -4.52 4.01 9.53
N HIS A 14 -5.85 4.08 9.57
CA HIS A 14 -6.71 3.08 8.92
C HIS A 14 -6.86 3.27 7.40
N CYS A 15 -6.66 4.50 6.88
CA CYS A 15 -6.85 4.78 5.47
C CYS A 15 -5.92 5.90 5.00
N TYR A 16 -5.02 5.55 4.07
CA TYR A 16 -4.13 6.47 3.38
C TYR A 16 -4.19 6.23 1.88
N PHE A 17 -3.57 7.12 1.11
CA PHE A 17 -3.30 6.92 -0.31
C PHE A 17 -1.78 6.90 -0.54
N SER A 18 -1.37 6.29 -1.64
CA SER A 18 0.01 6.31 -2.12
C SER A 18 0.01 6.49 -3.63
N VAL A 19 1.08 7.07 -4.18
CA VAL A 19 1.25 7.27 -5.62
C VAL A 19 2.45 6.44 -6.06
N TRP A 20 2.29 5.68 -7.14
CA TRP A 20 3.28 4.73 -7.64
C TRP A 20 3.61 5.04 -9.10
N ALA A 21 4.89 4.92 -9.46
CA ALA A 21 5.38 5.11 -10.81
C ALA A 21 6.73 4.39 -10.99
N GLY A 22 7.05 3.98 -12.22
CA GLY A 22 8.30 3.27 -12.53
C GLY A 22 8.30 1.81 -12.07
N GLY A 23 9.45 1.14 -12.17
CA GLY A 23 9.65 -0.23 -11.65
C GLY A 23 8.73 -1.29 -12.25
N GLY A 24 8.14 -1.06 -13.43
CA GLY A 24 7.15 -1.97 -14.02
C GLY A 24 5.70 -1.78 -13.55
N VAL A 25 5.42 -0.78 -12.70
CA VAL A 25 4.04 -0.42 -12.33
C VAL A 25 3.24 -0.01 -13.56
N GLN A 26 2.04 -0.56 -13.72
CA GLN A 26 1.15 -0.19 -14.80
C GLN A 26 0.49 1.18 -14.56
N PRO A 27 0.67 2.16 -15.47
CA PRO A 27 0.12 3.50 -15.30
C PRO A 27 -1.40 3.56 -15.53
N GLY A 28 -2.02 4.68 -15.12
CA GLY A 28 -3.44 4.97 -15.40
C GLY A 28 -4.43 4.20 -14.54
N ARG A 29 -3.97 3.61 -13.43
CA ARG A 29 -4.81 2.82 -12.51
C ARG A 29 -5.14 3.60 -11.24
N CYS A 30 -6.37 3.43 -10.75
CA CYS A 30 -6.79 3.77 -9.39
C CYS A 30 -7.25 2.48 -8.72
N ILE A 31 -6.64 2.13 -7.58
CA ILE A 31 -6.84 0.83 -6.93
C ILE A 31 -7.33 1.08 -5.51
N GLY A 32 -8.45 0.45 -5.19
CA GLY A 32 -9.11 0.56 -3.90
C GLY A 32 -9.96 1.83 -3.74
N GLU A 33 -10.75 1.83 -2.69
CA GLU A 33 -11.68 2.91 -2.38
C GLU A 33 -11.79 3.08 -0.86
N SER A 34 -11.90 4.32 -0.40
CA SER A 34 -12.21 4.65 0.99
C SER A 34 -13.70 4.92 1.17
N ASP A 35 -14.19 4.88 2.39
CA ASP A 35 -15.52 5.44 2.69
C ASP A 35 -15.60 6.94 2.31
N LYS A 36 -16.82 7.46 2.27
CA LYS A 36 -17.13 8.83 1.86
C LYS A 36 -16.36 9.92 2.64
N VAL A 37 -15.86 9.60 3.84
CA VAL A 37 -15.16 10.53 4.73
C VAL A 37 -13.67 10.19 4.89
N GLY A 38 -13.16 9.21 4.13
CA GLY A 38 -11.78 8.77 4.13
C GLY A 38 -11.32 8.17 5.47
N ASN A 39 -12.20 7.51 6.24
CA ASN A 39 -11.81 6.87 7.50
C ASN A 39 -11.28 5.45 7.29
N TYR A 40 -11.96 4.65 6.47
CA TYR A 40 -11.65 3.23 6.30
C TYR A 40 -11.68 2.84 4.82
N PRO A 41 -10.92 1.80 4.40
CA PRO A 41 -11.11 1.18 3.11
C PRO A 41 -12.47 0.47 3.05
N VAL A 42 -13.18 0.60 1.92
CA VAL A 42 -14.40 -0.17 1.63
C VAL A 42 -14.13 -1.38 0.73
N THR A 43 -13.02 -1.35 0.00
CA THR A 43 -12.50 -2.49 -0.77
C THR A 43 -11.50 -3.31 0.05
N THR A 44 -10.98 -4.40 -0.53
CA THR A 44 -9.88 -5.16 0.09
C THR A 44 -8.71 -4.24 0.48
N PRO A 45 -8.32 -4.21 1.77
CA PRO A 45 -7.25 -3.33 2.22
C PRO A 45 -5.89 -3.72 1.63
N ILE A 46 -5.13 -2.72 1.19
CA ILE A 46 -3.71 -2.84 0.91
C ILE A 46 -2.96 -2.53 2.21
N THR A 47 -2.12 -3.47 2.66
CA THR A 47 -1.37 -3.32 3.92
C THR A 47 0.04 -2.77 3.67
N PRO A 48 0.70 -2.17 4.68
CA PRO A 48 2.11 -1.80 4.58
C PRO A 48 3.03 -2.96 4.19
N LEU A 49 2.70 -4.18 4.65
CA LEU A 49 3.40 -5.40 4.26
C LEU A 49 3.32 -5.64 2.76
N MET A 50 2.12 -5.52 2.16
CA MET A 50 1.93 -5.67 0.71
C MET A 50 2.68 -4.60 -0.09
N ALA A 51 2.71 -3.36 0.40
CA ALA A 51 3.47 -2.29 -0.22
C ALA A 51 4.98 -2.60 -0.23
N GLY A 52 5.55 -2.98 0.91
CA GLY A 52 6.95 -3.40 1.01
C GLY A 52 7.27 -4.59 0.10
N THR A 53 6.43 -5.63 0.10
CA THR A 53 6.58 -6.80 -0.79
C THR A 53 6.58 -6.41 -2.25
N THR A 54 5.68 -5.52 -2.66
CA THR A 54 5.58 -5.07 -4.06
C THR A 54 6.81 -4.26 -4.46
N ILE A 55 7.31 -3.36 -3.60
CA ILE A 55 8.55 -2.60 -3.87
C ILE A 55 9.73 -3.55 -4.04
N CYS A 56 9.90 -4.52 -3.14
CA CYS A 56 11.00 -5.49 -3.21
C CYS A 56 10.92 -6.34 -4.48
N GLU A 57 9.74 -6.86 -4.81
CA GLU A 57 9.53 -7.65 -6.03
C GLU A 57 9.93 -6.85 -7.28
N LEU A 58 9.45 -5.61 -7.40
CA LEU A 58 9.75 -4.74 -8.53
C LEU A 58 11.21 -4.27 -8.58
N ALA A 59 11.91 -4.29 -7.45
CA ALA A 59 13.34 -4.02 -7.36
C ALA A 59 14.22 -5.26 -7.63
N GLY A 60 13.62 -6.41 -7.96
CA GLY A 60 14.34 -7.66 -8.23
C GLY A 60 14.75 -8.45 -6.97
N VAL A 61 14.25 -8.05 -5.80
CA VAL A 61 14.39 -8.81 -4.56
C VAL A 61 13.17 -9.72 -4.46
N ASP A 62 13.24 -10.85 -5.16
CA ASP A 62 12.14 -11.80 -5.32
C ASP A 62 11.76 -12.55 -4.03
N ALA A 63 10.79 -13.45 -4.13
CA ALA A 63 10.32 -14.23 -2.99
C ALA A 63 11.40 -15.08 -2.32
N GLN A 64 12.36 -15.62 -3.09
CA GLN A 64 13.45 -16.42 -2.56
C GLN A 64 14.41 -15.53 -1.77
N ALA A 65 14.88 -14.42 -2.35
CA ALA A 65 15.79 -13.49 -1.71
C ALA A 65 15.18 -12.93 -0.40
N ARG A 66 13.89 -12.60 -0.40
CA ARG A 66 13.18 -12.15 0.81
C ARG A 66 13.13 -13.23 1.90
N ALA A 67 12.88 -14.47 1.52
CA ALA A 67 12.84 -15.59 2.47
C ALA A 67 14.20 -15.86 3.11
N GLU A 68 15.28 -15.80 2.33
CA GLU A 68 16.66 -15.95 2.83
C GLU A 68 17.03 -14.83 3.81
N MET A 69 16.62 -13.60 3.52
CA MET A 69 16.81 -12.43 4.39
C MET A 69 15.86 -12.40 5.59
N LYS A 70 14.82 -13.24 5.62
CA LYS A 70 13.77 -13.27 6.67
C LYS A 70 13.05 -11.94 6.82
N VAL A 71 12.65 -11.37 5.68
CA VAL A 71 11.93 -10.09 5.62
C VAL A 71 10.59 -10.26 4.89
N LEU A 72 9.59 -9.48 5.31
CA LEU A 72 8.27 -9.39 4.65
C LEU A 72 7.51 -10.74 4.60
N ASP A 73 7.68 -11.56 5.63
CA ASP A 73 7.01 -12.85 5.77
C ASP A 73 5.49 -12.75 5.63
N GLY A 74 4.91 -13.68 4.87
CA GLY A 74 3.46 -13.70 4.58
C GLY A 74 2.98 -12.55 3.69
N GLY A 75 3.88 -11.70 3.21
CA GLY A 75 3.57 -10.62 2.31
C GLY A 75 3.18 -11.11 0.92
N ARG A 76 2.34 -10.32 0.24
CA ARG A 76 1.92 -10.58 -1.14
C ARG A 76 2.03 -9.31 -1.97
N VAL A 77 2.35 -9.49 -3.25
CA VAL A 77 2.38 -8.41 -4.24
C VAL A 77 0.96 -7.87 -4.47
N ILE A 78 0.84 -6.55 -4.63
CA ILE A 78 -0.39 -5.89 -5.05
C ILE A 78 -0.53 -6.14 -6.56
N ARG A 79 -1.26 -7.19 -6.93
CA ARG A 79 -1.38 -7.62 -8.33
C ARG A 79 -2.06 -6.59 -9.21
N GLU A 80 -2.89 -5.71 -8.65
CA GLU A 80 -3.54 -4.66 -9.42
C GLU A 80 -2.56 -3.56 -9.89
N LEU A 81 -1.35 -3.47 -9.31
CA LEU A 81 -0.31 -2.51 -9.70
C LEU A 81 0.59 -2.97 -10.85
N VAL A 82 0.62 -4.27 -11.17
CA VAL A 82 1.59 -4.89 -12.10
C VAL A 82 0.90 -5.66 -13.23
#